data_AF-A0A4Q6XXK7-F1
#
_entry.id   AF-A0A4Q6XXK7-F1
#
_cell.length_a   1.000
_cell.length_b   1.000
_cell.length_c   1.000
_cell.angle_alpha   90.00
_cell.angle_beta   90.00
_cell.angle_gamma   90.00
#
_symmetry.space_group_name_H-M   'P 1'
#
loop_
_entity.id
_entity.type
_entity.pdbx_description
1 polymer ?
#
loop_
_entity_poly.entity_id
_entity_poly.type
_entity_poly.pdbx_seq_one_letter_code
_entity_poly.pdbx_strand_id
1 'polypeptide(L)'
;MKQIGLTLLCYLSVQLGILHGQTKEKHYIGRYGHNDGVCLFEDGQFLLYGYATAVFGRYQFQGNEMLFYPDKRDLFEVYGTQNPQIEGKQSRYQFMGFEEGETFAKFDQDSIYRVFNADANCFNYPYSTNRTQPVEHITLMSQPEDSAIFQTFHFANTAAHNDFVLVYNKVDRVHQDFVGRLEGNVLKLSNYGGEDGYKKKEEDTEWDEILQWKAQYEALIAYQEHSYTDEETQTEYHKLPLQKSNDQPSASSSVAKSPIFYTVCEGSLELWSPDAENIVNTEAPFPTDKPDGFYWVKEVDRDNYANTHLEDDAVLSLKDIEIAKHEFTPDGRPVVTVNLTAEGKEKLATFTGNHIGQHMAIVVNKTVLSIPRIQEEIPGGSLQISGNFTVEEVQNIATRLNNR
;
A
#
# COMPACT_ATOMS: atom_id res chain seq x y z
N MET A 1 -23.22 -70.81 -45.90
CA MET A 1 -22.49 -69.59 -45.50
C MET A 1 -23.35 -68.42 -46.00
N LYS A 2 -24.32 -67.93 -45.22
CA LYS A 2 -24.20 -67.02 -44.06
C LYS A 2 -23.52 -65.69 -44.42
N GLN A 3 -24.21 -64.61 -44.02
CA GLN A 3 -23.64 -63.31 -43.62
C GLN A 3 -23.46 -62.22 -44.69
N ILE A 4 -24.57 -61.67 -45.18
CA ILE A 4 -24.65 -60.26 -45.59
C ILE A 4 -25.97 -59.71 -45.04
N GLY A 5 -25.91 -58.69 -44.19
CA GLY A 5 -27.09 -57.96 -43.71
C GLY A 5 -27.37 -58.08 -42.22
N LEU A 6 -26.42 -57.71 -41.35
CA LEU A 6 -26.75 -57.26 -39.98
C LEU A 6 -25.59 -56.48 -39.31
N THR A 7 -25.00 -55.51 -40.02
CA THR A 7 -23.94 -54.66 -39.43
C THR A 7 -23.97 -53.22 -39.94
N LEU A 8 -25.17 -52.73 -40.30
CA LEU A 8 -25.38 -51.30 -40.60
C LEU A 8 -26.59 -50.69 -39.85
N LEU A 9 -27.15 -51.41 -38.87
CA LEU A 9 -28.23 -50.92 -38.00
C LEU A 9 -27.82 -50.73 -36.52
N CYS A 10 -26.56 -51.01 -36.17
CA CYS A 10 -26.01 -50.71 -34.82
C CYS A 10 -25.07 -49.50 -34.78
N TYR A 11 -24.86 -48.81 -35.91
CA TYR A 11 -24.15 -47.52 -35.93
C TYR A 11 -25.09 -46.31 -36.08
N LEU A 12 -26.42 -46.55 -36.11
CA LEU A 12 -27.44 -45.51 -36.25
C LEU A 12 -28.47 -45.50 -35.11
N SER A 13 -28.11 -46.04 -33.93
CA SER A 13 -28.97 -46.05 -32.73
C SER A 13 -28.25 -45.66 -31.44
N VAL A 14 -27.00 -45.16 -31.52
CA VAL A 14 -26.31 -44.50 -30.40
C VAL A 14 -26.22 -42.97 -30.60
N GLN A 15 -27.03 -42.42 -31.52
CA GLN A 15 -27.22 -40.96 -31.68
C GLN A 15 -28.57 -40.43 -31.18
N LEU A 16 -29.38 -41.23 -30.48
CA LEU A 16 -30.57 -40.74 -29.78
C LEU A 16 -30.63 -41.33 -28.38
N GLY A 17 -29.77 -40.83 -27.50
CA GLY A 17 -29.69 -41.35 -26.13
C GLY A 17 -29.06 -40.43 -25.09
N ILE A 18 -28.59 -39.22 -25.44
CA ILE A 18 -28.26 -38.17 -24.47
C ILE A 18 -28.54 -36.81 -25.15
N LEU A 19 -29.82 -36.51 -25.37
CA LEU A 19 -30.25 -35.15 -25.76
C LEU A 19 -31.60 -34.81 -25.11
N HIS A 20 -31.82 -35.35 -23.91
CA HIS A 20 -32.96 -35.03 -23.04
C HIS A 20 -32.53 -34.94 -21.56
N GLY A 21 -31.31 -34.47 -21.31
CA GLY A 21 -31.13 -33.56 -20.18
C GLY A 21 -31.49 -32.20 -20.75
N GLN A 22 -32.71 -31.71 -20.50
CA GLN A 22 -32.96 -30.29 -20.62
C GLN A 22 -31.84 -29.62 -19.83
N THR A 23 -30.91 -28.94 -20.50
CA THR A 23 -30.09 -27.93 -19.84
C THR A 23 -31.12 -27.01 -19.21
N LYS A 24 -31.35 -27.14 -17.89
CA LYS A 24 -32.06 -26.13 -17.13
C LYS A 24 -31.36 -24.85 -17.54
N GLU A 25 -32.06 -24.01 -18.31
CA GLU A 25 -31.59 -22.67 -18.61
C GLU A 25 -31.11 -22.12 -17.28
N LYS A 26 -29.82 -21.78 -17.20
CA LYS A 26 -29.27 -21.23 -15.97
C LYS A 26 -29.81 -19.80 -15.89
N HIS A 27 -31.09 -19.66 -15.54
CA HIS A 27 -31.80 -18.38 -15.50
C HIS A 27 -31.14 -17.39 -14.55
N TYR A 28 -30.24 -17.86 -13.68
CA TYR A 28 -29.43 -17.04 -12.80
C TYR A 28 -28.20 -16.41 -13.49
N ILE A 29 -27.82 -16.82 -14.69
CA ILE A 29 -26.69 -16.24 -15.44
C ILE A 29 -27.07 -14.88 -15.99
N GLY A 30 -26.13 -13.94 -15.91
CA GLY A 30 -26.29 -12.57 -16.40
C GLY A 30 -25.80 -11.54 -15.40
N ARG A 31 -26.01 -10.28 -15.74
CA ARG A 31 -25.67 -9.12 -14.93
C ARG A 31 -26.83 -8.72 -14.02
N TYR A 32 -26.50 -8.46 -12.77
CA TYR A 32 -27.40 -7.93 -11.75
C TYR A 32 -26.87 -6.57 -11.30
N GLY A 33 -27.74 -5.56 -11.28
CA GLY A 33 -27.36 -4.18 -10.92
C GLY A 33 -27.07 -3.28 -12.13
N HIS A 34 -26.58 -2.07 -11.87
CA HIS A 34 -26.33 -1.06 -12.91
C HIS A 34 -24.94 -0.41 -12.77
N ASN A 35 -24.79 0.54 -11.84
CA ASN A 35 -23.51 1.22 -11.55
C ASN A 35 -22.56 0.34 -10.73
N ASP A 36 -23.15 -0.48 -9.86
CA ASP A 36 -22.54 -1.54 -9.10
C ASP A 36 -23.39 -2.80 -9.24
N GLY A 37 -22.81 -3.94 -8.89
CA GLY A 37 -23.51 -5.21 -8.95
C GLY A 37 -22.62 -6.41 -9.16
N VAL A 38 -23.22 -7.47 -9.69
CA VAL A 38 -22.53 -8.75 -9.90
C VAL A 38 -22.95 -9.38 -11.22
N CYS A 39 -21.98 -9.93 -11.94
CA CYS A 39 -22.19 -10.78 -13.10
C CYS A 39 -21.98 -12.23 -12.69
N LEU A 40 -22.92 -13.12 -13.04
CA LEU A 40 -22.77 -14.57 -12.87
C LEU A 40 -22.49 -15.22 -14.22
N PHE A 41 -21.38 -15.94 -14.34
CA PHE A 41 -20.94 -16.61 -15.56
C PHE A 41 -21.25 -18.11 -15.53
N GLU A 42 -21.38 -18.72 -16.73
CA GLU A 42 -21.85 -20.10 -16.88
C GLU A 42 -20.92 -21.15 -16.25
N ASP A 43 -19.62 -20.87 -16.23
CA ASP A 43 -18.55 -21.71 -15.70
C ASP A 43 -18.42 -21.67 -14.16
N GLY A 44 -19.30 -20.93 -13.49
CA GLY A 44 -19.26 -20.79 -12.03
C GLY A 44 -18.34 -19.66 -11.55
N GLN A 45 -17.87 -18.78 -12.44
CA GLN A 45 -17.21 -17.55 -12.04
C GLN A 45 -18.19 -16.39 -11.86
N PHE A 46 -17.82 -15.41 -11.05
CA PHE A 46 -18.54 -14.15 -10.96
C PHE A 46 -17.60 -12.96 -11.16
N LEU A 47 -18.17 -11.80 -11.46
CA LEU A 47 -17.51 -10.49 -11.38
C LEU A 47 -18.35 -9.59 -10.49
N LEU A 48 -17.80 -9.17 -9.35
CA LEU A 48 -18.33 -8.10 -8.52
C LEU A 48 -17.77 -6.77 -9.04
N TYR A 49 -18.63 -5.81 -9.35
CA TYR A 49 -18.20 -4.52 -9.91
C TYR A 49 -18.87 -3.34 -9.21
N GLY A 50 -18.21 -2.19 -9.24
CA GLY A 50 -18.70 -0.93 -8.66
C GLY A 50 -17.69 0.19 -8.82
N TYR A 51 -17.88 1.30 -8.10
CA TYR A 51 -16.92 2.40 -8.10
C TYR A 51 -15.54 1.89 -7.65
N ALA A 52 -14.53 2.02 -8.53
CA ALA A 52 -13.16 1.54 -8.33
C ALA A 52 -13.06 0.05 -7.91
N THR A 53 -14.06 -0.78 -8.23
CA THR A 53 -14.10 -2.18 -7.81
C THR A 53 -14.36 -3.08 -9.01
N ALA A 54 -13.49 -4.06 -9.23
CA ALA A 54 -13.68 -5.16 -10.18
C ALA A 54 -12.99 -6.40 -9.61
N VAL A 55 -13.77 -7.32 -9.03
CA VAL A 55 -13.27 -8.51 -8.34
C VAL A 55 -13.93 -9.73 -8.93
N PHE A 56 -13.13 -10.59 -9.55
CA PHE A 56 -13.58 -11.89 -9.99
C PHE A 56 -13.51 -12.91 -8.86
N GLY A 57 -14.17 -14.04 -9.04
CA GLY A 57 -14.08 -15.17 -8.14
C GLY A 57 -14.92 -16.32 -8.63
N ARG A 58 -15.14 -17.29 -7.75
CA ARG A 58 -16.00 -18.45 -8.02
C ARG A 58 -17.21 -18.45 -7.11
N TYR A 59 -18.31 -18.95 -7.63
CA TYR A 59 -19.50 -19.20 -6.84
C TYR A 59 -19.97 -20.64 -6.97
N GLN A 60 -20.58 -21.15 -5.91
CA GLN A 60 -21.20 -22.47 -5.90
C GLN A 60 -22.53 -22.44 -5.15
N PHE A 61 -23.44 -23.33 -5.51
CA PHE A 61 -24.70 -23.48 -4.81
C PHE A 61 -24.54 -24.39 -3.59
N GLN A 62 -25.06 -23.94 -2.45
CA GLN A 62 -25.29 -24.76 -1.27
C GLN A 62 -26.77 -24.68 -0.90
N GLY A 63 -27.56 -25.66 -1.36
CA GLY A 63 -29.02 -25.63 -1.20
C GLY A 63 -29.64 -24.47 -1.98
N ASN A 64 -30.28 -23.53 -1.27
CA ASN A 64 -30.90 -22.33 -1.85
C ASN A 64 -29.97 -21.10 -1.82
N GLU A 65 -28.75 -21.26 -1.32
CA GLU A 65 -27.78 -20.18 -1.19
C GLU A 65 -26.67 -20.34 -2.23
N MET A 66 -26.09 -19.21 -2.64
CA MET A 66 -24.90 -19.13 -3.46
C MET A 66 -23.75 -18.68 -2.56
N LEU A 67 -22.69 -19.47 -2.46
CA LEU A 67 -21.47 -19.12 -1.75
C LEU A 67 -20.50 -18.51 -2.76
N PHE A 68 -19.99 -17.31 -2.47
CA PHE A 68 -19.08 -16.57 -3.32
C PHE A 68 -17.69 -16.52 -2.67
N TYR A 69 -16.69 -16.90 -3.47
CA TYR A 69 -15.27 -16.92 -3.12
C TYR A 69 -14.54 -16.01 -4.10
N PRO A 70 -14.32 -14.73 -3.76
CA PRO A 70 -13.45 -13.86 -4.53
C PRO A 70 -12.08 -14.49 -4.77
N ASP A 71 -11.53 -14.29 -5.97
CA ASP A 71 -10.15 -14.65 -6.29
C ASP A 71 -9.21 -13.79 -5.43
N LYS A 72 -8.23 -14.43 -4.79
CA LYS A 72 -7.30 -13.80 -3.85
C LYS A 72 -5.88 -14.05 -4.32
N ARG A 73 -5.02 -13.02 -4.27
CA ARG A 73 -3.58 -13.21 -4.40
C ARG A 73 -3.01 -13.78 -3.11
N ASP A 74 -1.85 -14.42 -3.21
CA ASP A 74 -1.07 -14.81 -2.04
C ASP A 74 -0.77 -13.55 -1.21
N LEU A 75 -0.87 -13.64 0.12
CA LEU A 75 -0.63 -12.50 1.01
C LEU A 75 0.75 -11.88 0.79
N PHE A 76 1.74 -12.74 0.53
CA PHE A 76 3.07 -12.34 0.11
C PHE A 76 3.47 -13.08 -1.16
N GLU A 77 4.07 -12.35 -2.09
CA GLU A 77 4.70 -12.89 -3.29
C GLU A 77 6.14 -12.38 -3.37
N VAL A 78 7.05 -13.23 -3.84
CA VAL A 78 8.44 -12.86 -4.05
C VAL A 78 8.80 -13.21 -5.48
N TYR A 79 9.37 -12.26 -6.19
CA TYR A 79 9.88 -12.41 -7.54
C TYR A 79 11.37 -12.11 -7.55
N GLY A 80 12.14 -12.84 -8.35
CA GLY A 80 13.59 -12.71 -8.42
C GLY A 80 14.11 -12.73 -9.84
N THR A 81 15.22 -12.03 -10.07
CA THR A 81 15.98 -12.09 -11.30
C THR A 81 17.48 -11.98 -11.03
N GLN A 82 18.29 -12.28 -12.05
CA GLN A 82 19.73 -12.04 -12.00
C GLN A 82 20.04 -10.69 -12.64
N ASN A 83 20.43 -9.70 -11.83
CA ASN A 83 20.84 -8.39 -12.30
C ASN A 83 22.37 -8.29 -12.33
N PRO A 84 23.00 -8.19 -13.53
CA PRO A 84 24.46 -8.11 -13.65
C PRO A 84 25.04 -6.76 -13.20
N GLN A 85 24.22 -5.73 -13.01
CA GLN A 85 24.67 -4.41 -12.52
C GLN A 85 24.87 -4.39 -11.00
N ILE A 86 24.40 -5.41 -10.28
CA ILE A 86 24.60 -5.55 -8.84
C ILE A 86 25.91 -6.29 -8.62
N GLU A 87 26.94 -5.58 -8.15
CA GLU A 87 28.29 -6.11 -8.06
C GLU A 87 28.52 -7.03 -6.84
N GLY A 88 29.32 -8.07 -7.06
CA GLY A 88 29.84 -8.92 -5.99
C GLY A 88 28.76 -9.76 -5.30
N LYS A 89 28.68 -9.62 -3.98
CA LYS A 89 27.77 -10.37 -3.09
C LYS A 89 26.53 -9.59 -2.69
N GLN A 90 26.26 -8.47 -3.36
CA GLN A 90 25.14 -7.61 -3.02
C GLN A 90 23.82 -8.20 -3.49
N SER A 91 22.72 -7.75 -2.88
CA SER A 91 21.38 -8.02 -3.37
C SER A 91 20.49 -6.79 -3.17
N ARG A 92 19.59 -6.55 -4.14
CA ARG A 92 18.61 -5.46 -4.10
C ARG A 92 17.22 -6.02 -3.83
N TYR A 93 16.46 -5.32 -3.00
CA TYR A 93 15.11 -5.71 -2.60
C TYR A 93 14.16 -4.53 -2.79
N GLN A 94 13.14 -4.73 -3.62
CA GLN A 94 12.07 -3.77 -3.89
C GLN A 94 10.81 -4.23 -3.18
N PHE A 95 10.18 -3.37 -2.39
CA PHE A 95 8.98 -3.69 -1.63
C PHE A 95 7.77 -2.98 -2.24
N MET A 96 6.67 -3.70 -2.42
CA MET A 96 5.41 -3.19 -3.00
C MET A 96 4.24 -3.49 -2.06
N GLY A 97 3.47 -2.47 -1.66
CA GLY A 97 2.28 -2.60 -0.82
C GLY A 97 2.55 -2.80 0.67
N PHE A 98 3.80 -3.06 1.08
CA PHE A 98 4.18 -3.34 2.47
C PHE A 98 3.85 -2.19 3.45
N GLU A 99 3.67 -0.98 2.94
CA GLU A 99 3.23 0.19 3.68
C GLU A 99 1.78 0.11 4.18
N GLU A 100 0.97 -0.76 3.59
CA GLU A 100 -0.47 -0.82 3.88
C GLU A 100 -0.81 -1.72 5.09
N GLY A 101 0.19 -2.36 5.71
CA GLY A 101 -0.01 -3.30 6.82
C GLY A 101 1.19 -3.49 7.73
N GLU A 102 0.96 -4.21 8.84
CA GLU A 102 2.02 -4.56 9.80
C GLU A 102 2.83 -5.75 9.30
N THR A 103 3.88 -5.44 8.54
CA THR A 103 4.70 -6.42 7.82
C THR A 103 6.14 -6.44 8.30
N PHE A 104 6.76 -7.63 8.23
CA PHE A 104 8.13 -7.86 8.66
C PHE A 104 8.86 -8.77 7.68
N ALA A 105 10.17 -8.58 7.57
CA ALA A 105 11.05 -9.38 6.74
C ALA A 105 12.26 -9.89 7.55
N LYS A 106 12.68 -11.10 7.24
CA LYS A 106 13.91 -11.71 7.74
C LYS A 106 14.64 -12.37 6.57
N PHE A 107 15.92 -12.07 6.45
CA PHE A 107 16.81 -12.65 5.45
C PHE A 107 17.74 -13.64 6.17
N ASP A 108 17.73 -14.90 5.75
CA ASP A 108 18.54 -15.97 6.32
C ASP A 108 18.46 -16.06 7.86
N GLN A 109 19.59 -15.86 8.56
CA GLN A 109 19.71 -15.91 10.02
C GLN A 109 19.71 -14.52 10.68
N ASP A 110 19.37 -13.47 9.94
CA ASP A 110 19.35 -12.10 10.47
C ASP A 110 18.22 -11.86 11.48
N SER A 111 18.21 -10.65 12.05
CA SER A 111 17.09 -10.17 12.87
C SER A 111 15.80 -10.07 12.06
N ILE A 112 14.66 -10.10 12.74
CA ILE A 112 13.37 -9.76 12.12
C ILE A 112 13.28 -8.24 12.03
N TYR A 113 13.08 -7.70 10.84
CA TYR A 113 12.92 -6.26 10.63
C TYR A 113 11.46 -5.97 10.32
N ARG A 114 10.86 -4.99 11.01
CA ARG A 114 9.62 -4.37 10.52
C ARG A 114 9.94 -3.69 9.18
N VAL A 115 9.12 -3.86 8.16
CA VAL A 115 9.46 -3.29 6.83
C VAL A 115 9.34 -1.78 6.85
N PHE A 116 8.22 -1.26 7.35
CA PHE A 116 8.00 0.17 7.60
C PHE A 116 7.84 0.45 9.10
N ASN A 117 8.11 1.66 9.58
CA ASN A 117 7.76 2.08 10.94
C ASN A 117 6.24 1.99 11.20
N ALA A 118 5.86 2.03 12.48
CA ALA A 118 4.48 2.36 12.86
C ALA A 118 4.11 3.72 12.25
N ASP A 119 2.87 3.84 11.78
CA ASP A 119 2.31 5.09 11.24
C ASP A 119 3.08 5.66 10.04
N ALA A 120 3.72 4.79 9.26
CA ALA A 120 4.25 5.17 7.96
C ALA A 120 3.14 5.84 7.15
N ASN A 121 3.34 7.10 6.78
CA ASN A 121 2.32 7.94 6.15
C ASN A 121 2.86 8.72 4.94
N CYS A 122 4.08 8.37 4.52
CA CYS A 122 4.73 9.00 3.40
C CYS A 122 5.50 8.03 2.56
N PHE A 123 5.36 8.20 1.26
CA PHE A 123 5.47 7.10 0.35
C PHE A 123 6.06 7.62 -0.95
N ASN A 124 7.37 7.41 -1.12
CA ASN A 124 8.05 7.63 -2.38
C ASN A 124 8.42 6.26 -2.96
N TYR A 125 7.55 5.75 -3.82
CA TYR A 125 7.81 4.55 -4.62
C TYR A 125 8.91 4.86 -5.66
N PRO A 126 9.88 3.96 -5.93
CA PRO A 126 9.99 2.59 -5.42
C PRO A 126 10.75 2.45 -4.08
N TYR A 127 10.28 1.57 -3.20
CA TYR A 127 10.97 1.24 -1.94
C TYR A 127 12.04 0.19 -2.17
N SER A 128 13.29 0.64 -2.29
CA SER A 128 14.40 -0.24 -2.58
C SER A 128 15.49 -0.15 -1.52
N THR A 129 16.04 -1.28 -1.12
CA THR A 129 17.20 -1.36 -0.23
C THR A 129 18.20 -2.39 -0.74
N ASN A 130 19.48 -2.15 -0.44
CA ASN A 130 20.57 -3.05 -0.81
C ASN A 130 21.13 -3.73 0.43
N ARG A 131 21.45 -5.02 0.30
CA ARG A 131 22.20 -5.79 1.29
C ARG A 131 23.56 -6.18 0.71
N THR A 132 24.55 -6.35 1.57
CA THR A 132 25.94 -6.68 1.19
C THR A 132 26.22 -8.19 1.13
N GLN A 133 25.20 -9.01 1.38
CA GLN A 133 25.28 -10.47 1.44
C GLN A 133 24.27 -11.09 0.46
N PRO A 134 24.61 -12.25 -0.13
CA PRO A 134 23.64 -13.02 -0.90
C PRO A 134 22.57 -13.56 0.06
N VAL A 135 21.42 -13.92 -0.50
CA VAL A 135 20.31 -14.51 0.28
C VAL A 135 20.01 -15.91 -0.19
N GLU A 136 19.84 -16.83 0.77
CA GLU A 136 19.37 -18.20 0.50
C GLU A 136 17.88 -18.35 0.85
N HIS A 137 17.45 -17.66 1.90
CA HIS A 137 16.10 -17.73 2.45
C HIS A 137 15.52 -16.33 2.72
N ILE A 138 14.32 -16.09 2.22
CA ILE A 138 13.53 -14.90 2.53
C ILE A 138 12.32 -15.35 3.35
N THR A 139 12.15 -14.76 4.52
CA THR A 139 10.97 -14.99 5.36
C THR A 139 10.19 -13.69 5.51
N LEU A 140 8.93 -13.71 5.10
CA LEU A 140 8.01 -12.59 5.22
C LEU A 140 6.96 -12.91 6.27
N MET A 141 6.55 -11.90 7.01
CA MET A 141 5.63 -12.04 8.12
C MET A 141 4.61 -10.92 8.12
N SER A 142 3.38 -11.24 8.47
CA SER A 142 2.32 -10.26 8.78
C SER A 142 1.87 -10.45 10.21
N GLN A 143 1.52 -9.35 10.87
CA GLN A 143 0.93 -9.35 12.19
C GLN A 143 -0.51 -8.83 12.08
N PRO A 144 -1.53 -9.69 12.25
CA PRO A 144 -2.92 -9.24 12.31
C PRO A 144 -3.16 -8.29 13.48
N GLU A 145 -4.12 -7.37 13.32
CA GLU A 145 -4.58 -6.48 14.37
C GLU A 145 -5.00 -7.29 15.62
N ASP A 146 -4.62 -6.83 16.81
CA ASP A 146 -4.84 -7.50 18.10
C ASP A 146 -4.19 -8.90 18.27
N SER A 147 -3.31 -9.33 17.35
CA SER A 147 -2.57 -10.58 17.46
C SER A 147 -1.13 -10.36 17.93
N ALA A 148 -0.70 -11.13 18.92
CA ALA A 148 0.72 -11.23 19.29
C ALA A 148 1.50 -12.26 18.44
N ILE A 149 0.85 -12.89 17.47
CA ILE A 149 1.41 -13.99 16.66
C ILE A 149 1.55 -13.53 15.21
N PHE A 150 2.74 -13.75 14.65
CA PHE A 150 3.02 -13.57 13.23
C PHE A 150 2.45 -14.72 12.41
N GLN A 151 1.81 -14.39 11.30
CA GLN A 151 1.71 -15.32 10.18
C GLN A 151 3.02 -15.27 9.41
N THR A 152 3.64 -16.44 9.17
CA THR A 152 5.00 -16.52 8.61
C THR A 152 5.00 -17.27 7.28
N PHE A 153 5.72 -16.72 6.29
CA PHE A 153 5.81 -17.19 4.92
C PHE A 153 7.28 -17.34 4.51
N HIS A 154 7.65 -18.52 4.00
CA HIS A 154 9.05 -18.84 3.69
C HIS A 154 9.28 -19.05 2.20
N PHE A 155 10.32 -18.43 1.66
CA PHE A 155 10.76 -18.51 0.27
C PHE A 155 12.23 -18.91 0.20
N ALA A 156 12.60 -19.70 -0.82
CA ALA A 156 13.97 -20.16 -1.04
C ALA A 156 14.51 -19.61 -2.36
N ASN A 157 15.70 -19.01 -2.32
CA ASN A 157 16.39 -18.49 -3.50
C ASN A 157 17.26 -19.58 -4.16
N THR A 158 16.62 -20.59 -4.76
CA THR A 158 17.35 -21.71 -5.38
C THR A 158 18.01 -21.37 -6.70
N ALA A 159 17.59 -20.26 -7.33
CA ALA A 159 18.10 -19.81 -8.63
C ALA A 159 19.20 -18.73 -8.52
N ALA A 160 19.72 -18.50 -7.31
CA ALA A 160 20.80 -17.56 -7.03
C ALA A 160 20.53 -16.11 -7.48
N HIS A 161 19.26 -15.70 -7.50
CA HIS A 161 18.87 -14.32 -7.80
C HIS A 161 19.54 -13.33 -6.84
N ASN A 162 19.79 -12.12 -7.31
CA ASN A 162 20.37 -11.02 -6.54
C ASN A 162 19.53 -9.74 -6.61
N ASP A 163 18.39 -9.77 -7.30
CA ASP A 163 17.48 -8.64 -7.43
C ASP A 163 16.05 -9.14 -7.26
N PHE A 164 15.34 -8.57 -6.28
CA PHE A 164 14.07 -9.11 -5.81
C PHE A 164 12.99 -8.03 -5.80
N VAL A 165 11.77 -8.45 -6.12
CA VAL A 165 10.53 -7.71 -5.90
C VAL A 165 9.67 -8.50 -4.91
N LEU A 166 9.33 -7.88 -3.79
CA LEU A 166 8.54 -8.44 -2.72
C LEU A 166 7.22 -7.69 -2.70
N VAL A 167 6.11 -8.43 -2.80
CA VAL A 167 4.77 -7.87 -2.87
C VAL A 167 3.99 -8.30 -1.64
N TYR A 168 3.36 -7.34 -0.96
CA TYR A 168 2.35 -7.59 0.06
C TYR A 168 0.98 -7.24 -0.50
N ASN A 169 0.09 -8.22 -0.57
CA ASN A 169 -1.27 -8.05 -1.09
C ASN A 169 -2.24 -7.94 0.10
N LYS A 170 -2.52 -6.72 0.56
CA LYS A 170 -3.48 -6.50 1.66
C LYS A 170 -4.83 -7.11 1.33
N VAL A 171 -5.37 -7.88 2.27
CA VAL A 171 -6.70 -8.49 2.10
C VAL A 171 -7.77 -7.48 2.47
N ASP A 172 -8.35 -6.85 1.45
CA ASP A 172 -9.46 -5.93 1.61
C ASP A 172 -10.81 -6.62 1.77
N ARG A 173 -11.79 -5.87 2.29
CA ARG A 173 -13.17 -6.34 2.49
C ARG A 173 -13.81 -6.90 1.22
N VAL A 174 -13.44 -6.37 0.05
CA VAL A 174 -13.98 -6.82 -1.25
C VAL A 174 -13.56 -8.24 -1.64
N HIS A 175 -12.54 -8.78 -0.97
CA HIS A 175 -12.09 -10.15 -1.15
C HIS A 175 -12.61 -11.09 -0.05
N GLN A 176 -13.49 -10.65 0.84
CA GLN A 176 -14.09 -11.56 1.82
C GLN A 176 -15.15 -12.43 1.17
N ASP A 177 -15.23 -13.69 1.60
CA ASP A 177 -16.27 -14.61 1.16
C ASP A 177 -17.63 -14.03 1.57
N PHE A 178 -18.62 -14.17 0.69
CA PHE A 178 -19.97 -13.67 0.95
C PHE A 178 -21.02 -14.66 0.44
N VAL A 179 -22.25 -14.48 0.90
CA VAL A 179 -23.37 -15.36 0.55
C VAL A 179 -24.40 -14.56 -0.24
N GLY A 180 -24.99 -15.19 -1.24
CA GLY A 180 -26.11 -14.64 -1.98
C GLY A 180 -27.32 -15.56 -2.00
N ARG A 181 -28.48 -14.96 -2.24
CA ARG A 181 -29.74 -15.66 -2.44
C ARG A 181 -30.48 -15.02 -3.59
N LEU A 182 -30.97 -15.87 -4.50
CA LEU A 182 -31.79 -15.45 -5.61
C LEU A 182 -33.27 -15.45 -5.20
N GLU A 183 -33.90 -14.28 -5.26
CA GLU A 183 -35.32 -14.06 -4.99
C GLU A 183 -36.01 -13.57 -6.27
N GLY A 184 -36.50 -14.51 -7.08
CA GLY A 184 -36.99 -14.21 -8.43
C GLY A 184 -35.86 -13.71 -9.33
N ASN A 185 -35.96 -12.48 -9.81
CA ASN A 185 -34.92 -11.83 -10.63
C ASN A 185 -34.06 -10.85 -9.81
N VAL A 186 -34.07 -10.94 -8.48
CA VAL A 186 -33.26 -10.11 -7.59
C VAL A 186 -32.25 -11.00 -6.86
N LEU A 187 -30.98 -10.66 -6.96
CA LEU A 187 -29.90 -11.32 -6.24
C LEU A 187 -29.55 -10.48 -5.01
N LYS A 188 -29.87 -11.01 -3.83
CA LYS A 188 -29.50 -10.40 -2.55
C LYS A 188 -28.17 -10.96 -2.09
N LEU A 189 -27.24 -10.09 -1.73
CA LEU A 189 -25.91 -10.47 -1.25
C LEU A 189 -25.76 -10.02 0.20
N SER A 190 -25.01 -10.77 1.02
CA SER A 190 -24.84 -10.48 2.45
C SER A 190 -24.09 -9.17 2.70
N ASN A 191 -23.20 -8.78 1.78
CA ASN A 191 -22.26 -7.67 1.98
C ASN A 191 -22.46 -6.52 0.97
N TYR A 192 -23.36 -6.69 -0.02
CA TYR A 192 -23.51 -5.77 -1.16
C TYR A 192 -24.98 -5.62 -1.57
N GLY A 193 -25.33 -4.48 -2.18
CA GLY A 193 -26.66 -4.22 -2.73
C GLY A 193 -27.75 -3.81 -1.73
N GLY A 194 -27.42 -3.69 -0.43
CA GLY A 194 -28.37 -3.27 0.61
C GLY A 194 -29.58 -4.20 0.75
N GLU A 195 -30.68 -3.69 1.32
CA GLU A 195 -31.90 -4.49 1.53
C GLU A 195 -32.60 -4.87 0.22
N ASP A 196 -32.46 -4.04 -0.81
CA ASP A 196 -33.12 -4.20 -2.11
C ASP A 196 -32.44 -5.27 -3.00
N GLY A 197 -31.14 -5.49 -2.82
CA GLY A 197 -30.33 -6.37 -3.65
C GLY A 197 -30.18 -5.88 -5.08
N TYR A 198 -29.59 -6.72 -5.94
CA TYR A 198 -29.33 -6.40 -7.33
C TYR A 198 -30.37 -7.05 -8.25
N LYS A 199 -31.11 -6.23 -9.00
CA LYS A 199 -32.06 -6.73 -10.00
C LYS A 199 -31.32 -7.17 -11.27
N LYS A 200 -31.70 -8.31 -11.82
CA LYS A 200 -31.19 -8.84 -13.08
C LYS A 200 -31.54 -7.90 -14.24
N LYS A 201 -30.60 -7.68 -15.16
CA LYS A 201 -30.89 -7.11 -16.48
C LYS A 201 -31.48 -8.18 -17.41
N GLU A 202 -32.65 -7.90 -17.96
CA GLU A 202 -33.31 -8.78 -18.96
C GLU A 202 -32.66 -8.66 -20.33
N GLU A 203 -32.30 -7.44 -20.73
CA GLU A 203 -31.55 -7.15 -21.95
C GLU A 203 -30.28 -6.39 -21.55
N ASP A 204 -29.11 -6.95 -21.86
CA ASP A 204 -27.82 -6.35 -21.53
C ASP A 204 -26.95 -6.23 -22.78
N THR A 205 -26.89 -5.02 -23.32
CA THR A 205 -26.09 -4.69 -24.50
C THR A 205 -24.58 -4.69 -24.23
N GLU A 206 -24.17 -4.73 -22.95
CA GLU A 206 -22.76 -4.71 -22.53
C GLU A 206 -22.22 -6.11 -22.20
N TRP A 207 -23.05 -7.16 -22.31
CA TRP A 207 -22.68 -8.52 -21.88
C TRP A 207 -21.47 -9.08 -22.66
N ASP A 208 -21.41 -8.85 -23.97
CA ASP A 208 -20.28 -9.29 -24.81
C ASP A 208 -18.96 -8.62 -24.40
N GLU A 209 -19.00 -7.35 -23.98
CA GLU A 209 -17.82 -6.63 -23.48
C GLU A 209 -17.37 -7.19 -22.12
N ILE A 210 -18.32 -7.48 -21.23
CA ILE A 210 -18.04 -8.11 -19.92
C ILE A 210 -17.37 -9.48 -20.11
N LEU A 211 -17.80 -10.26 -21.11
CA LEU A 211 -17.15 -11.54 -21.44
C LEU A 211 -15.71 -11.35 -21.95
N GLN A 212 -15.43 -10.28 -22.70
CA GLN A 212 -14.06 -9.95 -23.12
C GLN A 212 -13.20 -9.54 -21.92
N TRP A 213 -13.72 -8.75 -20.99
CA TRP A 213 -13.02 -8.39 -19.76
C TRP A 213 -12.69 -9.61 -18.91
N LYS A 214 -13.62 -10.57 -18.80
CA LYS A 214 -13.37 -11.85 -18.14
C LYS A 214 -12.22 -12.62 -18.80
N ALA A 215 -12.19 -12.72 -20.12
CA ALA A 215 -11.12 -13.41 -20.84
C ALA A 215 -9.75 -12.73 -20.66
N GLN A 216 -9.73 -11.38 -20.63
CA GLN A 216 -8.50 -10.61 -20.36
C GLN A 216 -8.00 -10.84 -18.93
N TYR A 217 -8.91 -10.84 -17.95
CA TYR A 217 -8.57 -11.13 -16.55
C TYR A 217 -7.96 -12.52 -16.38
N GLU A 218 -8.53 -13.54 -17.03
CA GLU A 218 -8.00 -14.91 -16.97
C GLU A 218 -6.58 -15.02 -17.56
N ALA A 219 -6.33 -14.33 -18.67
CA ALA A 219 -4.99 -14.25 -19.25
C ALA A 219 -4.00 -13.53 -18.33
N LEU A 220 -4.44 -12.45 -17.67
CA LEU A 220 -3.61 -11.68 -16.73
C LEU A 220 -3.24 -12.51 -15.50
N ILE A 221 -4.18 -13.21 -14.88
CA ILE A 221 -3.92 -14.06 -13.71
C ILE A 221 -2.93 -15.17 -14.06
N ALA A 222 -3.13 -15.85 -15.19
CA ALA A 222 -2.23 -16.91 -15.62
C ALA A 222 -0.79 -16.41 -15.81
N TYR A 223 -0.63 -15.18 -16.29
CA TYR A 223 0.68 -14.53 -16.41
C TYR A 223 1.30 -14.18 -15.04
N GLN A 224 0.56 -13.49 -14.18
CA GLN A 224 1.02 -13.05 -12.85
C GLN A 224 1.36 -14.21 -11.90
N GLU A 225 0.78 -15.39 -12.14
CA GLU A 225 1.11 -16.62 -11.41
C GLU A 225 2.59 -17.04 -11.59
N HIS A 226 3.25 -16.59 -12.67
CA HIS A 226 4.60 -17.05 -13.04
C HIS A 226 5.66 -15.96 -13.00
N SER A 227 5.33 -14.73 -13.44
CA SER A 227 6.30 -13.65 -13.50
C SER A 227 5.69 -12.27 -13.26
N TYR A 228 6.58 -11.33 -12.97
CA TYR A 228 6.32 -9.90 -12.86
C TYR A 228 7.27 -9.18 -13.82
N THR A 229 6.77 -8.23 -14.59
CA THR A 229 7.59 -7.37 -15.45
C THR A 229 7.50 -5.94 -14.97
N ASP A 230 8.65 -5.35 -14.69
CA ASP A 230 8.77 -3.93 -14.37
C ASP A 230 8.50 -3.11 -15.64
N GLU A 231 7.48 -2.26 -15.60
CA GLU A 231 7.02 -1.54 -16.79
C GLU A 231 8.02 -0.49 -17.30
N GLU A 232 8.84 0.09 -16.41
CA GLU A 232 9.79 1.14 -16.76
C GLU A 232 11.04 0.54 -17.43
N THR A 233 11.59 -0.49 -16.81
CA THR A 233 12.84 -1.12 -17.24
C THR A 233 12.63 -2.30 -18.19
N GLN A 234 11.39 -2.79 -18.31
CA GLN A 234 11.02 -4.01 -19.04
C GLN A 234 11.75 -5.26 -18.52
N THR A 235 12.18 -5.23 -17.25
CA THR A 235 12.88 -6.36 -16.62
C THR A 235 11.89 -7.39 -16.13
N GLU A 236 12.08 -8.64 -16.52
CA GLU A 236 11.26 -9.77 -16.03
C GLU A 236 11.86 -10.39 -14.76
N TYR A 237 11.00 -10.63 -13.78
CA TYR A 237 11.27 -11.30 -12.52
C TYR A 237 10.39 -12.55 -12.41
N HIS A 238 10.96 -13.68 -12.02
CA HIS A 238 10.24 -14.94 -11.90
C HIS A 238 9.75 -15.17 -10.47
N LYS A 239 8.52 -15.68 -10.31
CA LYS A 239 7.94 -15.94 -8.98
C LYS A 239 8.72 -17.06 -8.26
N LEU A 240 9.12 -16.80 -7.02
CA LEU A 240 9.71 -17.79 -6.13
C LEU A 240 8.59 -18.60 -5.47
N PRO A 241 8.70 -19.94 -5.42
CA PRO A 241 7.68 -20.78 -4.81
C PRO A 241 7.66 -20.62 -3.29
N LEU A 242 6.46 -20.36 -2.74
CA LEU A 242 6.20 -20.40 -1.30
C LEU A 242 6.44 -21.82 -0.78
N GLN A 243 7.37 -21.99 0.15
CA GLN A 243 7.76 -23.30 0.69
C GLN A 243 6.84 -23.74 1.83
N LYS A 244 6.41 -22.80 2.67
CA LYS A 244 5.61 -23.06 3.88
C LYS A 244 4.94 -21.79 4.38
N SER A 245 3.69 -21.93 4.82
CA SER A 245 2.96 -20.95 5.63
C SER A 245 2.52 -21.62 6.95
N ASN A 246 2.76 -20.97 8.08
CA ASN A 246 2.41 -21.48 9.41
C ASN A 246 1.99 -20.33 10.34
N ASP A 247 1.01 -20.59 11.22
CA ASP A 247 0.61 -19.70 12.33
C ASP A 247 1.50 -19.85 13.59
N GLN A 248 2.75 -20.31 13.44
CA GLN A 248 3.59 -20.65 14.58
C GLN A 248 4.50 -19.50 15.03
N PRO A 249 4.68 -19.30 16.35
CA PRO A 249 5.67 -18.37 16.87
C PRO A 249 7.05 -18.95 16.60
N SER A 250 7.78 -18.36 15.64
CA SER A 250 9.19 -18.71 15.48
C SER A 250 9.96 -18.17 16.70
N ALA A 251 10.31 -19.09 17.59
CA ALA A 251 11.03 -18.78 18.81
C ALA A 251 12.43 -18.20 18.51
N SER A 252 12.77 -17.15 19.25
CA SER A 252 14.11 -16.60 19.55
C SER A 252 14.82 -15.65 18.58
N SER A 253 14.20 -15.19 17.49
CA SER A 253 14.74 -14.01 16.78
C SER A 253 14.21 -12.72 17.42
N SER A 254 15.12 -11.91 17.98
CA SER A 254 14.77 -10.57 18.44
C SER A 254 14.35 -9.71 17.26
N VAL A 255 13.20 -9.04 17.38
CA VAL A 255 12.80 -7.99 16.45
C VAL A 255 13.84 -6.86 16.53
N ALA A 256 14.37 -6.46 15.38
CA ALA A 256 15.30 -5.35 15.25
C ALA A 256 14.64 -4.07 15.77
N LYS A 257 15.44 -3.20 16.40
CA LYS A 257 14.93 -1.93 16.95
C LYS A 257 14.52 -0.94 15.86
N SER A 258 15.08 -1.06 14.66
CA SER A 258 14.85 -0.15 13.53
C SER A 258 14.19 -0.90 12.37
N PRO A 259 13.23 -0.28 11.66
CA PRO A 259 12.63 -0.86 10.47
C PRO A 259 13.59 -0.84 9.28
N ILE A 260 13.23 -1.50 8.17
CA ILE A 260 13.97 -1.43 6.90
C ILE A 260 13.85 -0.04 6.30
N PHE A 261 12.63 0.47 6.22
CA PHE A 261 12.31 1.81 5.80
C PHE A 261 11.70 2.56 6.97
N TYR A 262 12.23 3.74 7.22
CA TYR A 262 11.62 4.70 8.10
C TYR A 262 11.02 5.78 7.19
N THR A 263 9.70 5.79 7.05
CA THR A 263 9.00 6.74 6.19
C THR A 263 8.01 7.56 7.00
N VAL A 264 8.34 8.83 7.13
CA VAL A 264 7.52 9.88 7.70
C VAL A 264 7.59 11.02 6.71
N CYS A 265 6.47 11.62 6.33
CA CYS A 265 6.53 12.71 5.36
C CYS A 265 7.31 13.83 6.01
N GLU A 266 8.18 14.46 5.22
CA GLU A 266 8.42 15.87 5.45
C GLU A 266 7.04 16.54 5.48
N GLY A 267 6.60 16.87 6.69
CA GLY A 267 5.32 17.51 6.92
C GLY A 267 4.18 16.69 7.53
N SER A 268 4.42 15.55 8.20
CA SER A 268 3.64 15.35 9.44
C SER A 268 4.50 15.65 10.65
N LEU A 269 4.59 16.95 10.92
CA LEU A 269 4.47 17.39 12.31
C LEU A 269 2.98 17.44 12.62
N GLU A 270 2.37 16.28 12.83
CA GLU A 270 0.98 16.21 13.25
C GLU A 270 0.87 15.68 14.67
N LEU A 271 0.55 16.63 15.55
CA LEU A 271 -0.48 16.60 16.59
C LEU A 271 -0.98 15.21 16.99
N TRP A 272 -0.52 14.75 18.16
CA TRP A 272 -1.33 13.86 18.98
C TRP A 272 -2.44 14.67 19.63
N SER A 273 -3.71 14.34 19.36
CA SER A 273 -4.85 14.83 20.12
C SER A 273 -5.46 13.70 20.94
N PRO A 274 -5.49 13.81 22.27
CA PRO A 274 -6.40 13.05 23.10
C PRO A 274 -7.51 13.96 23.57
N ASP A 275 -8.73 13.47 23.44
CA ASP A 275 -9.88 13.97 24.17
C ASP A 275 -9.55 14.09 25.68
N ALA A 276 -9.41 15.32 26.17
CA ALA A 276 -9.56 15.65 27.58
C ALA A 276 -9.94 17.13 27.72
N GLU A 277 -11.13 17.35 28.27
CA GLU A 277 -11.68 18.67 28.59
C GLU A 277 -10.72 19.52 29.46
N ASN A 278 -10.62 20.81 29.13
CA ASN A 278 -10.16 21.93 29.98
C ASN A 278 -8.67 22.03 30.36
N ILE A 279 -7.79 22.36 29.41
CA ILE A 279 -6.70 23.35 29.57
C ILE A 279 -6.51 24.04 28.20
N VAL A 280 -6.44 25.38 28.16
CA VAL A 280 -6.16 26.13 26.93
C VAL A 280 -4.67 25.98 26.60
N ASN A 281 -4.30 24.87 25.96
CA ASN A 281 -3.00 24.69 25.35
C ASN A 281 -3.04 25.40 23.99
N THR A 282 -2.60 26.66 23.92
CA THR A 282 -2.36 27.31 22.63
C THR A 282 -1.07 26.75 22.04
N GLU A 283 -1.20 25.73 21.21
CA GLU A 283 -0.12 25.23 20.35
C GLU A 283 0.25 26.29 19.29
N ALA A 284 1.36 26.07 18.57
CA ALA A 284 1.78 26.95 17.48
C ALA A 284 0.64 27.14 16.45
N PRO A 285 0.44 28.35 15.90
CA PRO A 285 1.36 29.48 15.95
C PRO A 285 1.24 30.38 17.19
N PHE A 286 2.37 30.88 17.69
CA PHE A 286 2.41 31.87 18.80
C PHE A 286 3.51 32.93 18.59
N PRO A 287 3.37 34.14 19.16
CA PRO A 287 4.29 35.24 18.90
C PRO A 287 5.68 35.04 19.54
N THR A 288 6.71 35.64 18.94
CA THR A 288 8.09 35.67 19.41
C THR A 288 8.78 36.96 18.97
N ASP A 289 9.84 37.38 19.65
CA ASP A 289 10.68 38.51 19.26
C ASP A 289 11.87 38.13 18.36
N LYS A 290 12.10 36.82 18.16
CA LYS A 290 13.18 36.29 17.33
C LYS A 290 13.01 36.70 15.85
N PRO A 291 14.11 36.98 15.12
CA PRO A 291 14.05 37.22 13.68
C PRO A 291 13.69 35.95 12.90
N ASP A 292 13.36 36.11 11.62
CA ASP A 292 12.97 34.98 10.77
C ASP A 292 14.13 33.98 10.60
N GLY A 293 13.85 32.70 10.83
CA GLY A 293 14.86 31.65 10.81
C GLY A 293 14.43 30.38 11.53
N PHE A 294 15.39 29.47 11.67
CA PHE A 294 15.23 28.17 12.31
C PHE A 294 16.06 28.15 13.59
N TYR A 295 15.45 27.79 14.72
CA TYR A 295 16.07 27.90 16.04
C TYR A 295 16.07 26.56 16.74
N TRP A 296 17.15 26.26 17.45
CA TRP A 296 17.13 25.12 18.38
C TRP A 296 16.19 25.43 19.55
N VAL A 297 15.41 24.43 19.95
CA VAL A 297 14.55 24.49 21.13
C VAL A 297 15.23 23.75 22.28
N LYS A 298 15.71 24.52 23.27
CA LYS A 298 16.36 23.99 24.47
C LYS A 298 15.40 23.20 25.35
N GLU A 299 14.18 23.72 25.50
CA GLU A 299 13.15 23.16 26.36
C GLU A 299 11.78 23.46 25.77
N VAL A 300 10.99 22.40 25.57
CA VAL A 300 9.59 22.49 25.14
C VAL A 300 8.71 22.50 26.40
N ASP A 301 8.00 23.59 26.62
CA ASP A 301 6.95 23.66 27.64
C ASP A 301 5.67 23.02 27.05
N ARG A 302 5.37 21.80 27.49
CA ARG A 302 4.22 21.02 27.01
C ARG A 302 2.89 21.46 27.63
N ASP A 303 2.95 22.22 28.72
CA ASP A 303 1.78 22.77 29.39
C ASP A 303 1.41 24.13 28.78
N ASN A 304 2.41 24.87 28.26
CA ASN A 304 2.20 26.09 27.51
C ASN A 304 3.30 26.32 26.46
N TYR A 305 3.03 25.94 25.22
CA TYR A 305 3.98 26.05 24.11
C TYR A 305 4.52 27.48 23.90
N ALA A 306 3.76 28.52 24.25
CA ALA A 306 4.22 29.91 24.12
C ALA A 306 5.38 30.27 25.06
N ASN A 307 5.64 29.47 26.09
CA ASN A 307 6.80 29.59 26.98
C ASN A 307 8.03 28.81 26.49
N THR A 308 7.96 28.14 25.34
CA THR A 308 9.07 27.35 24.78
C THR A 308 10.32 28.20 24.62
N HIS A 309 11.45 27.71 25.15
CA HIS A 309 12.70 28.46 25.13
C HIS A 309 13.50 28.17 23.85
N LEU A 310 13.56 29.17 22.97
CA LEU A 310 14.37 29.16 21.75
C LEU A 310 15.77 29.71 22.03
N GLU A 311 16.78 29.09 21.42
CA GLU A 311 18.14 29.64 21.44
C GLU A 311 18.22 31.07 20.91
N ASP A 312 19.27 31.78 21.33
CA ASP A 312 19.53 33.15 20.88
C ASP A 312 19.95 33.21 19.41
N ASP A 313 20.84 32.31 19.02
CA ASP A 313 21.34 32.23 17.66
C ASP A 313 20.47 31.28 16.82
N ALA A 314 20.09 31.75 15.63
CA ALA A 314 19.43 30.91 14.64
C ALA A 314 20.42 29.85 14.11
N VAL A 315 19.95 28.61 14.03
CA VAL A 315 20.65 27.50 13.35
C VAL A 315 20.77 27.80 11.86
N LEU A 316 19.66 28.27 11.26
CA LEU A 316 19.60 28.76 9.89
C LEU A 316 18.89 30.11 9.88
N SER A 317 19.46 31.09 9.18
CA SER A 317 18.76 32.35 8.91
C SER A 317 18.51 32.55 7.42
N LEU A 318 17.90 33.67 7.04
CA LEU A 318 17.47 33.92 5.65
C LEU A 318 18.62 33.86 4.62
N LYS A 319 19.86 34.11 5.05
CA LYS A 319 21.08 33.97 4.22
C LYS A 319 21.44 32.53 3.89
N ASP A 320 20.99 31.58 4.70
CA ASP A 320 21.23 30.14 4.52
C ASP A 320 20.21 29.49 3.58
N ILE A 321 19.13 30.21 3.24
CA ILE A 321 18.11 29.78 2.29
C ILE A 321 18.56 30.16 0.88
N GLU A 322 18.43 29.27 -0.10
CA GLU A 322 18.62 29.55 -1.53
C GLU A 322 17.31 29.99 -2.20
N ILE A 323 16.20 29.33 -1.89
CA ILE A 323 14.87 29.71 -2.37
C ILE A 323 13.77 29.04 -1.52
N ALA A 324 12.69 29.77 -1.25
CA ALA A 324 11.44 29.24 -0.70
C ALA A 324 10.32 29.32 -1.75
N LYS A 325 9.56 28.24 -1.93
CA LYS A 325 8.43 28.14 -2.87
C LYS A 325 7.20 27.66 -2.14
N HIS A 326 6.03 28.20 -2.49
CA HIS A 326 4.77 27.59 -2.10
C HIS A 326 4.45 26.48 -3.11
N GLU A 327 4.06 25.32 -2.61
CA GLU A 327 3.76 24.12 -3.39
C GLU A 327 2.50 23.44 -2.83
N PHE A 328 2.01 22.42 -3.54
CA PHE A 328 0.94 21.56 -3.05
C PHE A 328 1.46 20.14 -2.91
N THR A 329 1.11 19.48 -1.81
CA THR A 329 1.34 18.05 -1.64
C THR A 329 0.43 17.23 -2.60
N PRO A 330 0.69 15.94 -2.83
CA PRO A 330 -0.12 15.10 -3.72
C PRO A 330 -1.62 15.05 -3.35
N ASP A 331 -1.93 15.17 -2.07
CA ASP A 331 -3.28 15.24 -1.50
C ASP A 331 -3.89 16.67 -1.51
N GLY A 332 -3.18 17.64 -2.10
CA GLY A 332 -3.69 18.99 -2.36
C GLY A 332 -3.52 19.98 -1.20
N ARG A 333 -2.71 19.68 -0.18
CA ARG A 333 -2.46 20.61 0.94
C ARG A 333 -1.38 21.64 0.56
N PRO A 334 -1.56 22.94 0.87
CA PRO A 334 -0.57 23.96 0.60
C PRO A 334 0.60 23.88 1.59
N VAL A 335 1.84 23.93 1.08
CA VAL A 335 3.08 23.84 1.86
C VAL A 335 4.13 24.84 1.37
N VAL A 336 5.17 25.08 2.16
CA VAL A 336 6.36 25.85 1.72
C VAL A 336 7.58 24.95 1.66
N THR A 337 8.15 24.77 0.47
CA THR A 337 9.42 24.07 0.25
C THR A 337 10.57 25.08 0.27
N VAL A 338 11.56 24.85 1.12
CA VAL A 338 12.74 25.70 1.34
C VAL A 338 13.98 24.93 0.92
N ASN A 339 14.64 25.37 -0.15
CA ASN A 339 15.95 24.88 -0.55
C ASN A 339 17.02 25.78 0.05
N LEU A 340 18.07 25.17 0.60
CA LEU A 340 19.16 25.82 1.29
C LEU A 340 20.36 26.04 0.36
N THR A 341 21.16 27.05 0.70
CA THR A 341 22.49 27.20 0.08
C THR A 341 23.41 26.05 0.48
N ALA A 342 24.56 25.90 -0.17
CA ALA A 342 25.55 24.90 0.22
C ALA A 342 25.98 25.04 1.70
N GLU A 343 26.14 26.29 2.18
CA GLU A 343 26.46 26.56 3.59
C GLU A 343 25.28 26.21 4.52
N GLY A 344 24.05 26.57 4.14
CA GLY A 344 22.85 26.24 4.91
C GLY A 344 22.62 24.73 5.01
N LYS A 345 22.86 24.00 3.93
CA LYS A 345 22.79 22.54 3.88
C LYS A 345 23.77 21.89 4.86
N GLU A 346 25.02 22.33 4.88
CA GLU A 346 26.04 21.81 5.80
C GLU A 346 25.72 22.13 7.27
N LYS A 347 25.24 23.34 7.55
CA LYS A 347 24.78 23.73 8.89
C LYS A 347 23.62 22.87 9.36
N LEU A 348 22.60 22.68 8.51
CA LEU A 348 21.44 21.88 8.85
C LEU A 348 21.83 20.43 9.09
N ALA A 349 22.62 19.83 8.21
CA ALA A 349 23.09 18.45 8.35
C ALA A 349 23.84 18.27 9.68
N THR A 350 24.84 19.12 9.93
CA THR A 350 25.64 19.08 11.16
C THR A 350 24.77 19.27 12.40
N PHE A 351 23.83 20.21 12.37
CA PHE A 351 22.96 20.48 13.50
C PHE A 351 22.02 19.29 13.78
N THR A 352 21.29 18.84 12.76
CA THR A 352 20.30 17.76 12.90
C THR A 352 20.95 16.43 13.30
N GLY A 353 22.12 16.08 12.74
CA GLY A 353 22.87 14.89 13.13
C GLY A 353 23.31 14.88 14.61
N ASN A 354 23.55 16.06 15.20
CA ASN A 354 23.92 16.19 16.61
C ASN A 354 22.73 16.34 17.57
N HIS A 355 21.54 16.63 17.05
CA HIS A 355 20.35 16.98 17.85
C HIS A 355 19.16 16.05 17.58
N ILE A 356 19.43 14.81 17.17
CA ILE A 356 18.40 13.77 16.99
C ILE A 356 17.56 13.62 18.27
N GLY A 357 16.26 13.67 18.11
CA GLY A 357 15.25 13.58 19.15
C GLY A 357 14.94 14.90 19.87
N GLN A 358 15.64 15.98 19.55
CA GLN A 358 15.39 17.33 20.07
C GLN A 358 14.50 18.13 19.12
N HIS A 359 14.17 19.38 19.44
CA HIS A 359 13.24 20.18 18.63
C HIS A 359 13.91 21.39 17.97
N MET A 360 13.39 21.79 16.81
CA MET A 360 13.80 22.98 16.06
C MET A 360 12.56 23.82 15.76
N ALA A 361 12.53 25.09 16.13
CA ALA A 361 11.43 25.99 15.84
C ALA A 361 11.62 26.72 14.51
N ILE A 362 10.52 26.96 13.81
CA ILE A 362 10.48 27.75 12.58
C ILE A 362 9.81 29.08 12.89
N VAL A 363 10.55 30.18 12.75
CA VAL A 363 10.08 31.53 13.05
C VAL A 363 9.93 32.32 11.76
N VAL A 364 8.74 32.87 11.54
CA VAL A 364 8.44 33.76 10.42
C VAL A 364 7.52 34.87 10.89
N ASN A 365 7.87 36.11 10.56
CA ASN A 365 7.14 37.31 10.90
C ASN A 365 6.81 37.40 12.40
N LYS A 366 7.84 37.24 13.26
CA LYS A 366 7.71 37.32 14.73
C LYS A 366 6.72 36.30 15.30
N THR A 367 6.56 35.17 14.62
CA THR A 367 5.65 34.11 15.00
C THR A 367 6.38 32.78 14.86
N VAL A 368 6.36 31.97 15.91
CA VAL A 368 6.75 30.55 15.83
C VAL A 368 5.64 29.84 15.09
N LEU A 369 5.92 29.36 13.89
CA LEU A 369 4.96 28.65 13.05
C LEU A 369 4.85 27.18 13.43
N SER A 370 5.99 26.56 13.77
CA SER A 370 6.06 25.15 14.15
C SER A 370 7.29 24.87 15.00
N ILE A 371 7.24 23.79 15.79
CA ILE A 371 8.37 23.30 16.60
C ILE A 371 8.62 21.82 16.29
N PRO A 372 9.20 21.50 15.12
CA PRO A 372 9.54 20.14 14.77
C PRO A 372 10.39 19.38 15.77
N ARG A 373 10.14 18.07 15.94
CA ARG A 373 11.15 17.14 16.49
C ARG A 373 12.07 16.65 15.37
N ILE A 374 13.38 16.80 15.58
CA ILE A 374 14.43 16.27 14.71
C ILE A 374 14.45 14.76 14.88
N GLN A 375 14.23 14.02 13.80
CA GLN A 375 14.15 12.55 13.86
C GLN A 375 15.45 11.88 13.40
N GLU A 376 16.18 12.54 12.50
CA GLU A 376 17.44 12.09 11.95
C GLU A 376 18.25 13.27 11.40
N GLU A 377 19.47 13.00 10.92
CA GLU A 377 20.26 13.97 10.18
C GLU A 377 19.60 14.32 8.85
N ILE A 378 19.56 15.61 8.49
CA ILE A 378 19.00 16.11 7.24
C ILE A 378 20.14 16.62 6.34
N PRO A 379 20.78 15.73 5.56
CA PRO A 379 21.88 16.11 4.67
C PRO A 379 21.40 16.65 3.33
N GLY A 380 20.08 16.65 3.05
CA GLY A 380 19.51 16.97 1.74
C GLY A 380 19.56 18.44 1.35
N GLY A 381 19.52 19.36 2.32
CA GLY A 381 19.48 20.80 2.06
C GLY A 381 18.14 21.30 1.51
N SER A 382 17.08 20.50 1.64
CA SER A 382 15.70 20.91 1.39
C SER A 382 14.87 20.66 2.65
N LEU A 383 13.85 21.47 2.87
CA LEU A 383 12.95 21.41 4.02
C LEU A 383 11.53 21.76 3.58
N GLN A 384 10.53 21.12 4.17
CA GLN A 384 9.13 21.50 3.99
C GLN A 384 8.53 22.08 5.28
N ILE A 385 7.82 23.20 5.16
CA ILE A 385 7.00 23.81 6.21
C ILE A 385 5.54 23.49 5.86
N SER A 386 4.92 22.63 6.66
CA SER A 386 3.51 22.25 6.54
C SER A 386 2.72 22.63 7.80
N GLY A 387 1.40 22.64 7.69
CA GLY A 387 0.45 22.97 8.76
C GLY A 387 -0.92 23.30 8.18
N ASN A 388 -1.87 23.71 9.03
CA ASN A 388 -3.20 24.18 8.60
C ASN A 388 -3.15 25.60 8.02
N PHE A 389 -2.28 25.82 7.04
CA PHE A 389 -2.13 27.10 6.36
C PHE A 389 -3.09 27.21 5.17
N THR A 390 -3.53 28.42 4.90
CA THR A 390 -4.17 28.79 3.65
C THR A 390 -3.12 28.99 2.54
N VAL A 391 -3.57 28.95 1.28
CA VAL A 391 -2.71 29.25 0.12
C VAL A 391 -2.06 30.63 0.23
N GLU A 392 -2.79 31.63 0.74
CA GLU A 392 -2.28 32.98 0.95
C GLU A 392 -1.19 33.03 2.03
N GLU A 393 -1.37 32.27 3.13
CA GLU A 393 -0.37 32.18 4.20
C GLU A 393 0.93 31.55 3.72
N VAL A 394 0.89 30.43 2.98
CA VAL A 394 2.11 29.81 2.44
C VAL A 394 2.83 30.71 1.43
N GLN A 395 2.07 31.49 0.64
CA GLN A 395 2.65 32.49 -0.27
C GLN A 395 3.35 33.62 0.49
N ASN A 396 2.75 34.12 1.57
CA ASN A 396 3.34 35.13 2.42
C ASN A 396 4.60 34.62 3.14
N ILE A 397 4.56 33.39 3.65
CA ILE A 397 5.71 32.73 4.28
C ILE A 397 6.86 32.59 3.27
N ALA A 398 6.60 32.03 2.09
CA ALA A 398 7.62 31.87 1.05
C ALA A 398 8.22 33.22 0.63
N THR A 399 7.39 34.24 0.45
CA THR A 399 7.83 35.60 0.11
C THR A 399 8.74 36.16 1.20
N ARG A 400 8.38 35.96 2.47
CA ARG A 400 9.16 36.44 3.61
C ARG A 400 10.51 35.76 3.73
N LEU A 401 10.55 34.44 3.55
CA LEU A 401 11.80 33.66 3.62
C LEU A 401 12.78 33.99 2.47
N ASN A 402 12.28 34.48 1.34
CA ASN A 402 13.10 34.94 0.23
C ASN A 402 13.64 36.37 0.40
N ASN A 403 13.17 37.14 1.39
CA ASN A 403 13.51 38.54 1.57
C ASN A 403 14.82 38.71 2.36
N ARG A 404 15.96 38.58 1.66
CA ARG A 404 17.32 38.62 2.22
C ARG A 404 17.88 40.02 2.41
#